data_AF-A0A0S8FRF7-F1
#
_entry.id   AF-A0A0S8FRF7-F1
#
_cell.length_a   1.000
_cell.length_b   1.000
_cell.length_c   1.000
_cell.angle_alpha   90.00
_cell.angle_beta   90.00
_cell.angle_gamma   90.00
#
_symmetry.space_group_name_H-M   'P 1'
#
loop_
_entity.id
_entity.type
_entity.pdbx_description
1 polymer ?
#
loop_
_entity_poly.entity_id
_entity_poly.type
_entity_poly.pdbx_seq_one_letter_code
_entity_poly.pdbx_strand_id
1 'polypeptide(L)'
;MGGESTATVIVAQGAKIMAEGTFKQPIIFTSAQELGSRAPQDWGGLILNGYGHLNSPGGEQEGEGGTGTFGGGENPDDEDDSGNLTYVRVEFAGYEFSPDNELNGIAFQGVGNGGTYHHVQVHYNEDDGIEFFGGAAELKYALVTAAHDDSFDWTLGWTGKGQFWVVVQEGAVSADHGFESDNWEDGMTNTPIANPQIYNATLIGSADTGDSGDDGLKLRHGTGGKLYNFIVSYFRETGMTVEDQATWNQANGTDPNLTLASSIIYNNGSWSGKDNIDDNPEGSWQGSLTWFKEDMPMNRDDVDPMLANPVYYLVPDVSILPGSPATDTRYVQFPPNDGFFEPVNYLGAVAPGSNWTHDGWTIWSKN
;
A
#
# COMPACT_ATOMS: atom_id res chain seq x y z
N MET A 1 26.54 -15.25 18.61
CA MET A 1 25.46 -15.42 17.62
C MET A 1 26.16 -15.35 16.27
N GLY A 2 26.16 -16.43 15.47
CA GLY A 2 27.00 -16.51 14.29
C GLY A 2 26.37 -17.37 13.20
N GLY A 3 26.38 -16.82 11.98
CA GLY A 3 25.92 -17.41 10.71
C GLY A 3 24.43 -17.15 10.48
N GLU A 4 23.97 -16.28 9.59
CA GLU A 4 24.60 -15.55 8.48
C GLU A 4 24.08 -14.09 8.51
N SER A 5 24.86 -13.12 8.05
CA SER A 5 24.25 -11.84 7.64
C SER A 5 23.54 -12.14 6.33
N THR A 6 22.21 -12.17 6.35
CA THR A 6 21.43 -12.12 5.12
C THR A 6 21.55 -10.70 4.55
N ALA A 7 21.67 -10.59 3.23
CA ALA A 7 21.98 -9.33 2.58
C ALA A 7 20.75 -8.39 2.66
N THR A 8 20.96 -7.14 3.08
CA THR A 8 19.93 -6.08 3.06
C THR A 8 20.52 -4.86 2.38
N VAL A 9 19.73 -4.18 1.56
CA VAL A 9 20.16 -2.92 0.93
C VAL A 9 19.63 -1.77 1.78
N ILE A 10 20.53 -1.11 2.51
CA ILE A 10 20.20 0.02 3.39
C ILE A 10 20.77 1.30 2.78
N VAL A 11 19.90 2.26 2.50
CA VAL A 11 20.26 3.63 2.13
C VAL A 11 20.20 4.47 3.40
N ALA A 12 21.35 4.66 4.04
CA ALA A 12 21.45 5.43 5.27
C ALA A 12 21.10 6.91 5.06
N GLN A 13 20.67 7.59 6.13
CA GLN A 13 20.38 9.03 6.13
C GLN A 13 21.49 9.86 5.45
N GLY A 14 21.08 10.72 4.52
CA GLY A 14 21.96 11.57 3.72
C GLY A 14 22.65 10.87 2.54
N ALA A 15 22.49 9.55 2.38
CA ALA A 15 22.81 8.84 1.15
C ALA A 15 21.64 8.86 0.17
N LYS A 16 21.91 8.50 -1.09
CA LYS A 16 20.89 8.39 -2.14
C LYS A 16 21.07 7.12 -2.93
N ILE A 17 19.96 6.47 -3.27
CA ILE A 17 19.94 5.40 -4.26
C ILE A 17 19.57 5.96 -5.64
N MET A 18 20.26 5.52 -6.69
CA MET A 18 19.94 5.91 -8.07
C MET A 18 19.60 4.65 -8.87
N ALA A 19 18.43 4.08 -8.61
CA ALA A 19 17.93 2.90 -9.30
C ALA A 19 16.98 3.31 -10.44
N GLU A 20 17.57 3.73 -11.56
CA GLU A 20 16.86 4.28 -12.71
C GLU A 20 16.78 3.27 -13.87
N GLY A 21 15.95 2.24 -13.70
CA GLY A 21 15.61 1.28 -14.74
C GLY A 21 14.72 1.84 -15.84
N THR A 22 14.41 1.00 -16.82
CA THR A 22 13.41 1.30 -17.86
C THR A 22 12.44 0.16 -18.00
N PHE A 23 11.27 0.36 -18.62
CA PHE A 23 10.32 -0.72 -18.85
C PHE A 23 10.90 -1.93 -19.61
N LYS A 24 11.97 -1.73 -20.41
CA LYS A 24 12.66 -2.82 -21.14
C LYS A 24 13.81 -3.44 -20.35
N GLN A 25 14.33 -2.73 -19.37
CA GLN A 25 15.50 -3.09 -18.58
C GLN A 25 15.26 -2.63 -17.14
N PRO A 26 14.33 -3.28 -16.41
CA PRO A 26 14.09 -2.96 -15.01
C PRO A 26 15.32 -3.32 -14.18
N ILE A 27 15.51 -2.62 -13.06
CA ILE A 27 16.48 -3.02 -12.04
C ILE A 27 15.78 -4.00 -11.11
N ILE A 28 16.43 -5.14 -10.86
CA ILE A 28 15.87 -6.25 -10.08
C ILE A 28 16.76 -6.47 -8.86
N PHE A 29 16.22 -6.20 -7.68
CA PHE A 29 16.76 -6.65 -6.41
C PHE A 29 16.06 -7.97 -6.05
N THR A 30 16.82 -9.04 -5.93
CA THR A 30 16.25 -10.39 -5.78
C THR A 30 17.25 -11.31 -5.08
N SER A 31 16.73 -12.45 -4.65
CA SER A 31 17.48 -13.56 -4.09
C SER A 31 18.70 -13.96 -4.91
N ALA A 32 19.79 -14.30 -4.22
CA ALA A 32 20.99 -14.88 -4.81
C ALA A 32 20.81 -16.38 -5.16
N GLN A 33 19.68 -16.99 -4.80
CA GLN A 33 19.37 -18.38 -5.14
C GLN A 33 19.13 -18.54 -6.65
N GLU A 34 19.38 -19.75 -7.13
CA GLU A 34 19.11 -20.14 -8.51
C GLU A 34 17.60 -20.04 -8.82
N LEU A 35 17.29 -19.75 -10.09
CA LEU A 35 15.90 -19.71 -10.57
C LEU A 35 15.21 -21.05 -10.28
N GLY A 36 14.02 -21.02 -9.68
CA GLY A 36 13.31 -22.21 -9.22
C GLY A 36 13.58 -22.58 -7.75
N SER A 37 14.51 -21.91 -7.08
CA SER A 37 14.83 -22.11 -5.66
C SER A 37 14.75 -20.82 -4.84
N ARG A 38 14.22 -19.73 -5.42
CA ARG A 38 14.00 -18.47 -4.71
C ARG A 38 12.75 -18.58 -3.86
N ALA A 39 12.80 -17.99 -2.68
CA ALA A 39 11.69 -17.97 -1.73
C ALA A 39 11.71 -16.66 -0.93
N PRO A 40 10.56 -16.20 -0.42
CA PRO A 40 10.51 -15.20 0.64
C PRO A 40 11.53 -15.49 1.75
N GLN A 41 11.96 -14.45 2.45
CA GLN A 41 13.03 -14.48 3.44
C GLN A 41 14.45 -14.74 2.89
N ASP A 42 14.65 -14.85 1.58
CA ASP A 42 15.99 -15.10 1.02
C ASP A 42 16.99 -13.95 1.29
N TRP A 43 16.48 -12.73 1.51
CA TRP A 43 17.25 -11.53 1.83
C TRP A 43 16.36 -10.47 2.50
N GLY A 44 16.94 -9.39 3.03
CA GLY A 44 16.23 -8.46 3.91
C GLY A 44 15.51 -7.29 3.24
N GLY A 45 15.48 -7.16 1.92
CA GLY A 45 14.75 -6.06 1.27
C GLY A 45 15.53 -4.75 1.13
N LEU A 46 14.80 -3.71 0.70
CA LEU A 46 15.32 -2.39 0.35
C LEU A 46 14.81 -1.32 1.32
N ILE A 47 15.72 -0.78 2.13
CA ILE A 47 15.39 0.15 3.21
C ILE A 47 15.97 1.52 2.87
N LEU A 48 15.13 2.56 2.92
CA LEU A 48 15.52 3.94 2.67
C LEU A 48 15.30 4.77 3.94
N ASN A 49 16.38 5.23 4.57
CA ASN A 49 16.31 6.08 5.76
C ASN A 49 16.48 7.54 5.35
N GLY A 50 15.45 8.35 5.54
CA GLY A 50 15.44 9.78 5.27
C GLY A 50 15.34 10.63 6.54
N TYR A 51 15.23 11.94 6.32
CA TYR A 51 15.14 12.96 7.37
C TYR A 51 13.72 13.52 7.60
N GLY A 52 12.69 12.95 6.99
CA GLY A 52 11.29 13.37 7.11
C GLY A 52 10.73 13.31 8.54
N HIS A 53 9.56 13.91 8.72
CA HIS A 53 8.90 13.96 10.03
C HIS A 53 8.42 12.58 10.49
N LEU A 54 8.56 12.32 11.79
CA LEU A 54 7.90 11.22 12.50
C LEU A 54 7.03 11.82 13.60
N ASN A 55 5.90 11.18 13.89
CA ASN A 55 5.03 11.56 15.00
C ASN A 55 5.36 10.82 16.33
N SER A 56 6.43 10.03 16.34
CA SER A 56 6.96 9.39 17.55
C SER A 56 7.75 10.38 18.42
N PRO A 57 7.88 10.11 19.74
CA PRO A 57 8.63 10.95 20.65
C PRO A 57 10.07 11.18 20.16
N GLY A 58 10.44 12.45 20.02
CA GLY A 58 11.77 12.85 19.57
C GLY A 58 11.93 12.94 18.05
N GLY A 59 10.96 12.49 17.25
CA GLY A 59 10.97 12.63 15.78
C GLY A 59 12.01 11.77 15.06
N GLU A 60 12.54 10.74 15.74
CA GLU A 60 13.59 9.85 15.25
C GLU A 60 13.35 8.44 15.80
N GLN A 61 13.62 7.41 15.01
CA GLN A 61 13.56 6.00 15.42
C GLN A 61 14.72 5.20 14.84
N GLU A 62 14.92 3.99 15.38
CA GLU A 62 15.81 2.99 14.79
C GLU A 62 14.97 2.04 13.94
N GLY A 63 15.39 1.82 12.69
CA GLY A 63 14.71 0.92 11.78
C GLY A 63 14.78 -0.55 12.22
N GLU A 64 13.76 -1.31 11.83
CA GLU A 64 13.65 -2.74 12.07
C GLU A 64 14.89 -3.51 11.61
N GLY A 65 15.15 -4.65 12.24
CA GLY A 65 16.40 -5.41 12.02
C GLY A 65 17.71 -4.64 12.27
N GLY A 66 17.67 -3.46 12.90
CA GLY A 66 18.84 -2.60 13.07
C GLY A 66 19.33 -1.98 11.76
N THR A 67 18.38 -1.59 10.90
CA THR A 67 18.62 -0.99 9.58
C THR A 67 19.08 0.47 9.66
N GLY A 68 19.33 0.98 10.86
CA GLY A 68 19.86 2.30 11.12
C GLY A 68 18.78 3.31 11.49
N THR A 69 19.25 4.45 11.95
CA THR A 69 18.40 5.55 12.38
C THR A 69 17.69 6.22 11.21
N PHE A 70 16.45 6.66 11.42
CA PHE A 70 15.64 7.41 10.47
C PHE A 70 14.76 8.48 11.16
N GLY A 71 14.27 9.44 10.38
CA GLY A 71 13.58 10.64 10.87
C GLY A 71 14.55 11.77 11.22
N GLY A 72 14.14 13.01 11.03
CA GLY A 72 15.02 14.18 11.21
C GLY A 72 15.04 14.77 12.62
N GLY A 73 14.41 14.11 13.59
CA GLY A 73 14.44 14.49 15.00
C GLY A 73 13.85 15.88 15.24
N GLU A 74 14.66 16.76 15.82
CA GLU A 74 14.29 18.17 16.08
C GLU A 74 14.31 19.06 14.82
N ASN A 75 14.90 18.60 13.71
CA ASN A 75 14.98 19.35 12.45
C ASN A 75 14.58 18.46 11.26
N PRO A 76 13.32 17.99 11.22
CA PRO A 76 12.83 17.15 10.13
C PRO A 76 12.75 17.90 8.80
N ASP A 77 12.94 17.16 7.72
CA ASP A 77 12.98 17.64 6.33
C ASP A 77 12.12 16.73 5.44
N ASP A 78 10.85 17.10 5.25
CA ASP A 78 9.95 16.40 4.32
C ASP A 78 10.29 16.65 2.85
N GLU A 79 11.23 17.55 2.55
CA GLU A 79 11.77 17.76 1.20
C GLU A 79 13.08 16.96 0.98
N ASP A 80 13.47 16.10 1.93
CA ASP A 80 14.64 15.23 1.81
C ASP A 80 14.56 14.37 0.53
N ASP A 81 15.71 14.23 -0.13
CA ASP A 81 15.86 13.49 -1.38
C ASP A 81 16.74 12.27 -1.10
N SER A 82 16.09 11.14 -0.82
CA SER A 82 16.73 9.84 -0.61
C SER A 82 17.03 9.10 -1.94
N GLY A 83 16.81 9.76 -3.09
CA GLY A 83 17.14 9.29 -4.42
C GLY A 83 15.94 8.83 -5.27
N ASN A 84 16.21 7.96 -6.24
CA ASN A 84 15.27 7.57 -7.27
C ASN A 84 15.10 6.05 -7.36
N LEU A 85 13.85 5.60 -7.45
CA LEU A 85 13.46 4.24 -7.84
C LEU A 85 12.57 4.35 -9.07
N THR A 86 13.03 3.88 -10.23
CA THR A 86 12.25 3.89 -11.47
C THR A 86 12.35 2.57 -12.21
N TYR A 87 11.22 1.92 -12.50
CA TYR A 87 11.17 0.54 -13.04
C TYR A 87 12.05 -0.42 -12.20
N VAL A 88 11.72 -0.51 -10.92
CA VAL A 88 12.42 -1.35 -9.93
C VAL A 88 11.53 -2.51 -9.53
N ARG A 89 12.13 -3.69 -9.39
CA ARG A 89 11.50 -4.85 -8.74
C ARG A 89 12.29 -5.26 -7.51
N VAL A 90 11.59 -5.49 -6.42
CA VAL A 90 12.10 -6.16 -5.23
C VAL A 90 11.36 -7.50 -5.14
N GLU A 91 12.11 -8.59 -5.15
CA GLU A 91 11.56 -9.93 -5.21
C GLU A 91 12.12 -10.79 -4.08
N PHE A 92 11.28 -11.60 -3.43
CA PHE A 92 11.71 -12.64 -2.48
C PHE A 92 12.48 -12.11 -1.25
N ALA A 93 12.11 -10.92 -0.76
CA ALA A 93 12.65 -10.32 0.46
C ALA A 93 11.85 -10.78 1.70
N GLY A 94 11.99 -10.14 2.87
CA GLY A 94 11.23 -10.52 4.07
C GLY A 94 12.01 -11.21 5.19
N TYR A 95 13.33 -11.03 5.32
CA TYR A 95 14.08 -11.82 6.29
C TYR A 95 13.70 -11.51 7.76
N GLU A 96 13.26 -12.54 8.49
CA GLU A 96 13.02 -12.51 9.95
C GLU A 96 14.33 -12.34 10.74
N PHE A 97 14.57 -11.13 11.25
CA PHE A 97 15.79 -10.83 12.01
C PHE A 97 15.72 -11.35 13.45
N SER A 98 14.53 -11.29 14.05
CA SER A 98 14.18 -11.89 15.34
C SER A 98 12.69 -12.25 15.33
N PRO A 99 12.19 -13.07 16.27
CA PRO A 99 10.77 -13.43 16.32
C PRO A 99 9.87 -12.21 16.21
N ASP A 100 8.97 -12.24 15.23
CA ASP A 100 7.98 -11.18 14.92
C ASP A 100 8.68 -9.83 14.57
N ASN A 101 9.75 -9.86 13.76
CA ASN A 101 10.56 -8.71 13.31
C ASN A 101 11.24 -9.08 11.99
N GLU A 102 10.39 -9.23 10.99
CA GLU A 102 10.71 -9.36 9.59
C GLU A 102 11.11 -7.99 8.99
N LEU A 103 11.51 -7.99 7.72
CA LEU A 103 11.87 -6.76 7.02
C LEU A 103 11.01 -6.61 5.79
N ASN A 104 10.49 -5.42 5.56
CA ASN A 104 9.61 -5.13 4.45
C ASN A 104 10.31 -5.21 3.10
N GLY A 105 9.54 -5.44 2.03
CA GLY A 105 10.09 -5.47 0.68
C GLY A 105 10.74 -4.13 0.34
N ILE A 106 10.00 -3.05 0.55
CA ILE A 106 10.54 -1.70 0.57
C ILE A 106 10.02 -0.95 1.79
N ALA A 107 10.93 -0.45 2.62
CA ALA A 107 10.61 0.44 3.73
C ALA A 107 11.04 1.88 3.40
N PHE A 108 10.07 2.80 3.33
CA PHE A 108 10.29 4.23 3.24
C PHE A 108 10.33 4.83 4.65
N GLN A 109 11.50 4.80 5.26
CA GLN A 109 11.71 5.21 6.65
C GLN A 109 12.03 6.70 6.76
N GLY A 110 11.04 7.51 7.10
CA GLY A 110 11.18 8.97 7.20
C GLY A 110 11.61 9.60 5.88
N VAL A 111 11.16 9.07 4.75
CA VAL A 111 11.60 9.54 3.43
C VAL A 111 10.80 10.78 3.02
N GLY A 112 11.49 11.82 2.57
CA GLY A 112 10.87 13.05 2.04
C GLY A 112 10.35 12.92 0.61
N ASN A 113 9.76 13.99 0.08
CA ASN A 113 9.23 14.08 -1.27
C ASN A 113 10.24 14.60 -2.32
N GLY A 114 11.52 14.78 -1.94
CA GLY A 114 12.54 15.26 -2.85
C GLY A 114 12.99 14.21 -3.89
N GLY A 115 12.79 12.93 -3.59
CA GLY A 115 13.11 11.80 -4.46
C GLY A 115 12.03 11.48 -5.51
N THR A 116 12.35 10.63 -6.47
CA THR A 116 11.39 10.13 -7.48
C THR A 116 11.17 8.64 -7.35
N TYR A 117 9.97 8.23 -6.94
CA TYR A 117 9.58 6.82 -6.82
C TYR A 117 8.45 6.52 -7.80
N HIS A 118 8.75 5.70 -8.81
CA HIS A 118 7.87 5.52 -9.96
C HIS A 118 8.00 4.14 -10.62
N HIS A 119 6.91 3.42 -10.87
CA HIS A 119 6.96 2.04 -11.41
C HIS A 119 7.83 1.13 -10.53
N VAL A 120 7.32 0.82 -9.36
CA VAL A 120 7.95 -0.07 -8.39
C VAL A 120 7.09 -1.31 -8.23
N GLN A 121 7.72 -2.48 -8.20
CA GLN A 121 7.05 -3.72 -7.84
C GLN A 121 7.72 -4.39 -6.64
N VAL A 122 6.90 -4.87 -5.70
CA VAL A 122 7.30 -5.86 -4.70
C VAL A 122 6.57 -7.18 -4.94
N HIS A 123 7.32 -8.28 -4.91
CA HIS A 123 6.83 -9.61 -5.25
C HIS A 123 7.33 -10.67 -4.27
N TYR A 124 6.42 -11.47 -3.68
CA TYR A 124 6.78 -12.52 -2.71
C TYR A 124 7.67 -12.01 -1.57
N ASN A 125 7.28 -10.90 -0.93
CA ASN A 125 7.90 -10.50 0.33
C ASN A 125 7.27 -11.32 1.48
N GLU A 126 8.08 -11.74 2.45
CA GLU A 126 7.55 -12.46 3.63
C GLU A 126 6.72 -11.56 4.56
N ASP A 127 7.12 -10.30 4.65
CA ASP A 127 6.49 -9.27 5.43
C ASP A 127 5.71 -8.34 4.50
N ASP A 128 5.52 -7.08 4.90
CA ASP A 128 4.85 -6.10 4.07
C ASP A 128 5.49 -5.89 2.71
N GLY A 129 4.64 -5.65 1.72
CA GLY A 129 5.10 -5.29 0.37
C GLY A 129 5.87 -3.98 0.39
N ILE A 130 5.16 -2.88 0.64
CA ILE A 130 5.74 -1.54 0.74
C ILE A 130 5.18 -0.85 1.98
N GLU A 131 6.06 -0.46 2.89
CA GLU A 131 5.68 0.24 4.12
C GLU A 131 6.25 1.67 4.16
N PHE A 132 5.43 2.60 4.68
CA PHE A 132 5.81 3.99 4.92
C PHE A 132 5.84 4.31 6.40
N PHE A 133 7.05 4.58 6.92
CA PHE A 133 7.24 5.01 8.30
C PHE A 133 7.44 6.53 8.34
N GLY A 134 6.35 7.29 8.42
CA GLY A 134 6.39 8.75 8.41
C GLY A 134 7.01 9.38 7.15
N GLY A 135 7.39 10.65 7.26
CA GLY A 135 7.87 11.45 6.14
C GLY A 135 6.76 11.82 5.15
N ALA A 136 7.17 12.08 3.91
CA ALA A 136 6.31 12.62 2.85
C ALA A 136 6.55 11.97 1.48
N ALA A 137 7.18 10.80 1.42
CA ALA A 137 7.48 10.10 0.17
C ALA A 137 6.29 10.05 -0.79
N GLU A 138 6.52 10.37 -2.07
CA GLU A 138 5.49 10.33 -3.11
C GLU A 138 5.78 9.20 -4.11
N LEU A 139 4.88 8.22 -4.25
CA LEU A 139 5.06 7.02 -5.07
C LEU A 139 3.97 6.88 -6.14
N LYS A 140 4.36 6.85 -7.41
CA LYS A 140 3.42 6.66 -8.53
C LYS A 140 3.66 5.35 -9.27
N TYR A 141 2.60 4.62 -9.64
CA TYR A 141 2.67 3.28 -10.24
C TYR A 141 3.41 2.28 -9.32
N ALA A 142 2.67 1.69 -8.40
CA ALA A 142 3.19 0.71 -7.46
C ALA A 142 2.40 -0.60 -7.59
N LEU A 143 3.09 -1.73 -7.63
CA LEU A 143 2.50 -3.06 -7.73
C LEU A 143 3.00 -3.91 -6.58
N VAL A 144 2.11 -4.40 -5.74
CA VAL A 144 2.45 -5.40 -4.72
C VAL A 144 1.71 -6.70 -5.04
N THR A 145 2.45 -7.80 -5.01
CA THR A 145 1.97 -9.09 -5.46
C THR A 145 2.44 -10.19 -4.53
N ALA A 146 1.49 -10.96 -4.00
CA ALA A 146 1.76 -12.05 -3.06
C ALA A 146 2.69 -11.63 -1.92
N ALA A 147 2.42 -10.49 -1.26
CA ALA A 147 2.97 -10.23 0.06
C ALA A 147 2.40 -11.26 1.04
N HIS A 148 3.23 -11.67 1.99
CA HIS A 148 2.88 -12.67 3.01
C HIS A 148 2.44 -12.02 4.32
N ASP A 149 2.32 -10.69 4.33
CA ASP A 149 1.62 -9.88 5.33
C ASP A 149 0.81 -8.79 4.60
N ASP A 150 0.89 -7.52 5.01
CA ASP A 150 0.18 -6.42 4.35
C ASP A 150 0.77 -6.07 3.00
N SER A 151 -0.08 -5.68 2.04
CA SER A 151 0.46 -5.30 0.73
C SER A 151 1.05 -3.89 0.74
N PHE A 152 0.33 -2.94 1.35
CA PHE A 152 0.87 -1.63 1.68
C PHE A 152 0.56 -1.32 3.14
N ASP A 153 1.52 -0.80 3.87
CA ASP A 153 1.33 -0.27 5.21
C ASP A 153 1.75 1.20 5.26
N TRP A 154 1.08 1.98 6.11
CA TRP A 154 1.71 3.18 6.63
C TRP A 154 1.49 3.39 8.12
N THR A 155 2.49 4.00 8.72
CA THR A 155 2.47 4.41 10.12
C THR A 155 3.31 5.68 10.31
N LEU A 156 3.55 6.04 11.57
CA LEU A 156 4.40 7.12 12.04
C LEU A 156 4.14 8.50 11.42
N GLY A 157 2.90 8.74 11.03
CA GLY A 157 2.46 10.07 10.57
C GLY A 157 2.79 10.37 9.12
N TRP A 158 2.86 9.37 8.23
CA TRP A 158 3.16 9.60 6.81
C TRP A 158 2.14 10.53 6.13
N THR A 159 2.62 11.54 5.41
CA THR A 159 1.80 12.59 4.75
C THR A 159 2.02 12.67 3.25
N GLY A 160 2.58 11.61 2.65
CA GLY A 160 2.93 11.56 1.24
C GLY A 160 1.76 11.38 0.28
N LYS A 161 2.10 10.98 -0.95
CA LYS A 161 1.13 10.82 -2.04
C LYS A 161 1.32 9.52 -2.79
N GLY A 162 0.21 8.99 -3.28
CA GLY A 162 0.19 7.76 -4.07
C GLY A 162 -0.74 7.86 -5.26
N GLN A 163 -0.32 7.35 -6.43
CA GLN A 163 -1.25 7.18 -7.55
C GLN A 163 -0.98 5.92 -8.37
N PHE A 164 -2.04 5.26 -8.83
CA PHE A 164 -1.98 4.02 -9.64
C PHE A 164 -1.35 2.85 -8.88
N TRP A 165 -1.87 2.54 -7.70
CA TRP A 165 -1.39 1.43 -6.88
C TRP A 165 -2.24 0.18 -7.10
N VAL A 166 -1.58 -0.97 -7.30
CA VAL A 166 -2.23 -2.25 -7.53
C VAL A 166 -1.75 -3.24 -6.49
N VAL A 167 -2.71 -3.93 -5.88
CA VAL A 167 -2.47 -5.10 -5.03
C VAL A 167 -3.11 -6.32 -5.68
N VAL A 168 -2.37 -7.42 -5.73
CA VAL A 168 -2.93 -8.74 -6.01
C VAL A 168 -2.37 -9.76 -5.01
N GLN A 169 -3.20 -10.16 -4.05
CA GLN A 169 -2.86 -11.18 -3.06
C GLN A 169 -2.97 -12.59 -3.65
N GLU A 170 -2.29 -13.56 -3.01
CA GLU A 170 -2.36 -14.97 -3.36
C GLU A 170 -2.90 -15.79 -2.18
N GLY A 171 -3.89 -16.66 -2.40
CA GLY A 171 -4.52 -17.43 -1.32
C GLY A 171 -3.70 -18.57 -0.72
N ALA A 172 -2.49 -18.81 -1.24
CA ALA A 172 -1.58 -19.86 -0.80
C ALA A 172 -0.44 -19.35 0.11
N VAL A 173 -0.43 -18.06 0.42
CA VAL A 173 0.56 -17.39 1.28
C VAL A 173 -0.15 -16.75 2.47
N SER A 174 0.58 -16.27 3.48
CA SER A 174 0.00 -15.69 4.71
C SER A 174 -0.48 -14.25 4.57
N ALA A 175 -0.86 -13.80 3.37
CA ALA A 175 -1.32 -12.44 3.12
C ALA A 175 -2.34 -11.95 4.18
N ASP A 176 -2.21 -10.70 4.61
CA ASP A 176 -3.11 -10.05 5.55
C ASP A 176 -3.95 -8.98 4.81
N HIS A 177 -3.71 -7.70 5.03
CA HIS A 177 -4.52 -6.62 4.49
C HIS A 177 -4.06 -6.17 3.09
N GLY A 178 -5.01 -5.61 2.34
CA GLY A 178 -4.68 -4.89 1.13
C GLY A 178 -3.85 -3.66 1.49
N PHE A 179 -4.46 -2.75 2.25
CA PHE A 179 -3.76 -1.67 2.95
C PHE A 179 -3.97 -1.81 4.47
N GLU A 180 -2.90 -1.79 5.24
CA GLU A 180 -2.91 -1.41 6.66
C GLU A 180 -2.55 0.07 6.79
N SER A 181 -3.18 0.76 7.75
CA SER A 181 -3.26 2.22 7.71
C SER A 181 -3.39 2.80 9.10
N ASP A 182 -2.25 3.21 9.63
CA ASP A 182 -2.09 3.66 11.01
C ASP A 182 -1.62 5.11 11.08
N ASN A 183 -1.92 5.79 12.19
CA ASN A 183 -1.15 6.98 12.55
C ASN A 183 0.12 6.61 13.30
N TRP A 184 -0.04 6.11 14.52
CA TRP A 184 1.00 5.44 15.30
C TRP A 184 0.29 4.80 16.49
N GLU A 185 0.41 3.48 16.66
CA GLU A 185 -0.34 2.72 17.67
C GLU A 185 -0.14 3.26 19.10
N ASP A 186 1.09 3.61 19.47
CA ASP A 186 1.47 4.12 20.80
C ASP A 186 1.08 5.59 21.02
N GLY A 187 0.65 6.28 19.95
CA GLY A 187 0.34 7.71 19.96
C GLY A 187 -0.64 8.09 18.88
N MET A 188 -1.82 7.47 18.89
CA MET A 188 -2.83 7.57 17.83
C MET A 188 -3.30 9.00 17.51
N THR A 189 -3.09 9.97 18.40
CA THR A 189 -3.41 11.40 18.19
C THR A 189 -2.19 12.29 17.97
N ASN A 190 -0.98 11.72 17.90
CA ASN A 190 0.24 12.48 17.71
C ASN A 190 0.29 13.11 16.33
N THR A 191 0.88 14.30 16.25
CA THR A 191 1.05 15.04 15.01
C THR A 191 2.49 14.94 14.49
N PRO A 192 2.71 14.90 13.16
CA PRO A 192 1.68 14.90 12.11
C PRO A 192 0.80 13.65 12.15
N ILE A 193 -0.49 13.82 11.89
CA ILE A 193 -1.40 12.68 11.71
C ILE A 193 -1.09 12.09 10.33
N ALA A 194 -0.96 10.76 10.24
CA ALA A 194 -0.83 10.07 8.96
C ALA A 194 -2.03 10.43 8.10
N ASN A 195 -1.79 11.12 6.99
CA ASN A 195 -2.84 11.68 6.16
C ASN A 195 -2.38 11.75 4.69
N PRO A 196 -2.07 10.59 4.10
CA PRO A 196 -1.61 10.55 2.71
C PRO A 196 -2.75 10.90 1.75
N GLN A 197 -2.39 11.34 0.54
CA GLN A 197 -3.33 11.51 -0.56
C GLN A 197 -3.13 10.40 -1.59
N ILE A 198 -4.08 9.47 -1.69
CA ILE A 198 -4.02 8.35 -2.62
C ILE A 198 -5.14 8.46 -3.64
N TYR A 199 -4.77 8.45 -4.92
CA TYR A 199 -5.72 8.43 -6.03
C TYR A 199 -5.53 7.15 -6.84
N ASN A 200 -6.62 6.55 -7.30
CA ASN A 200 -6.59 5.46 -8.27
C ASN A 200 -5.82 4.22 -7.74
N ALA A 201 -6.46 3.44 -6.87
CA ALA A 201 -5.94 2.17 -6.39
C ALA A 201 -6.86 1.00 -6.78
N THR A 202 -6.30 -0.15 -7.09
CA THR A 202 -7.04 -1.39 -7.36
C THR A 202 -6.50 -2.51 -6.49
N LEU A 203 -7.28 -2.95 -5.52
CA LEU A 203 -6.91 -3.94 -4.54
C LEU A 203 -7.70 -5.23 -4.79
N ILE A 204 -6.97 -6.32 -5.02
CA ILE A 204 -7.54 -7.63 -5.28
C ILE A 204 -7.05 -8.61 -4.22
N GLY A 205 -7.96 -9.03 -3.36
CA GLY A 205 -7.70 -10.06 -2.37
C GLY A 205 -7.67 -11.47 -2.97
N SER A 206 -7.52 -12.46 -2.09
CA SER A 206 -7.31 -13.86 -2.44
C SER A 206 -8.51 -14.79 -2.18
N ALA A 207 -9.70 -14.24 -1.90
CA ALA A 207 -10.86 -15.00 -1.39
C ALA A 207 -11.32 -16.16 -2.31
N ASP A 208 -11.04 -16.10 -3.60
CA ASP A 208 -11.37 -17.15 -4.56
C ASP A 208 -10.20 -18.11 -4.89
N THR A 209 -9.01 -17.85 -4.35
CA THR A 209 -7.77 -18.61 -4.61
C THR A 209 -7.24 -19.38 -3.40
N GLY A 210 -7.73 -19.14 -2.18
CA GLY A 210 -7.31 -19.88 -0.99
C GLY A 210 -7.91 -19.40 0.32
N ASP A 211 -7.21 -19.66 1.43
CA ASP A 211 -7.73 -19.50 2.81
C ASP A 211 -7.16 -18.29 3.59
N SER A 212 -6.28 -17.51 2.98
CA SER A 212 -5.63 -16.32 3.54
C SER A 212 -6.20 -15.00 2.99
N GLY A 213 -5.64 -13.86 3.41
CA GLY A 213 -6.09 -12.51 3.12
C GLY A 213 -7.21 -12.10 4.06
N ASP A 214 -7.14 -10.89 4.64
CA ASP A 214 -8.17 -10.37 5.56
C ASP A 214 -8.92 -9.20 4.92
N ASP A 215 -8.64 -7.97 5.37
CA ASP A 215 -9.36 -6.74 5.01
C ASP A 215 -8.77 -6.08 3.77
N GLY A 216 -9.61 -5.55 2.89
CA GLY A 216 -9.13 -4.75 1.75
C GLY A 216 -8.46 -3.46 2.17
N LEU A 217 -9.07 -2.76 3.13
CA LEU A 217 -8.56 -1.52 3.72
C LEU A 217 -8.79 -1.58 5.23
N LYS A 218 -7.71 -1.62 6.01
CA LYS A 218 -7.72 -1.56 7.47
C LYS A 218 -7.37 -0.15 7.93
N LEU A 219 -8.37 0.67 8.23
CA LEU A 219 -8.16 2.08 8.63
C LEU A 219 -8.25 2.20 10.16
N ARG A 220 -7.12 2.33 10.86
CA ARG A 220 -7.10 2.26 12.33
C ARG A 220 -6.07 3.21 12.97
N HIS A 221 -5.93 3.11 14.29
CA HIS A 221 -4.90 3.77 15.08
C HIS A 221 -4.78 5.30 14.89
N GLY A 222 -5.89 5.97 14.58
CA GLY A 222 -5.96 7.42 14.43
C GLY A 222 -5.60 7.96 13.05
N THR A 223 -5.44 7.09 12.04
CA THR A 223 -5.12 7.52 10.67
C THR A 223 -6.16 8.49 10.12
N GLY A 224 -5.67 9.51 9.41
CA GLY A 224 -6.44 10.24 8.42
C GLY A 224 -6.31 9.55 7.06
N GLY A 225 -6.34 10.36 6.00
CA GLY A 225 -6.08 9.90 4.64
C GLY A 225 -7.14 10.41 3.67
N LYS A 226 -6.71 10.80 2.49
CA LYS A 226 -7.57 11.28 1.40
C LYS A 226 -7.50 10.28 0.26
N LEU A 227 -8.39 9.29 0.32
CA LEU A 227 -8.43 8.12 -0.55
C LEU A 227 -9.54 8.26 -1.60
N TYR A 228 -9.17 8.24 -2.88
CA TYR A 228 -10.10 8.47 -3.98
C TYR A 228 -9.91 7.52 -5.13
N ASN A 229 -11.00 7.18 -5.81
CA ASN A 229 -11.00 6.33 -7.00
C ASN A 229 -10.50 4.90 -6.76
N PHE A 230 -10.90 4.28 -5.65
CA PHE A 230 -10.50 2.91 -5.32
C PHE A 230 -11.42 1.88 -5.98
N ILE A 231 -10.86 0.72 -6.30
CA ILE A 231 -11.59 -0.52 -6.55
C ILE A 231 -11.06 -1.56 -5.57
N VAL A 232 -11.93 -2.13 -4.73
CA VAL A 232 -11.56 -3.14 -3.73
C VAL A 232 -12.45 -4.37 -3.89
N SER A 233 -11.86 -5.52 -4.20
CA SER A 233 -12.61 -6.74 -4.47
C SER A 233 -11.86 -8.00 -4.04
N TYR A 234 -12.61 -9.07 -3.81
CA TYR A 234 -12.09 -10.41 -3.55
C TYR A 234 -11.28 -10.55 -2.25
N PHE A 235 -11.46 -9.66 -1.27
CA PHE A 235 -10.92 -9.84 0.09
C PHE A 235 -11.78 -10.81 0.90
N ARG A 236 -11.12 -11.60 1.75
CA ARG A 236 -11.76 -12.72 2.42
C ARG A 236 -12.59 -12.29 3.60
N GLU A 237 -12.13 -11.34 4.41
CA GLU A 237 -12.87 -10.87 5.57
C GLU A 237 -13.84 -9.77 5.16
N THR A 238 -13.35 -8.59 4.79
CA THR A 238 -14.20 -7.53 4.25
C THR A 238 -13.46 -6.61 3.31
N GLY A 239 -14.18 -5.79 2.54
CA GLY A 239 -13.55 -4.81 1.66
C GLY A 239 -12.95 -3.63 2.43
N MET A 240 -13.47 -3.31 3.61
CA MET A 240 -12.86 -2.30 4.49
C MET A 240 -13.39 -2.34 5.93
N THR A 241 -12.57 -1.82 6.84
CA THR A 241 -12.91 -1.52 8.24
C THR A 241 -12.40 -0.12 8.62
N VAL A 242 -13.10 0.54 9.56
CA VAL A 242 -12.64 1.76 10.24
C VAL A 242 -12.69 1.52 11.74
N GLU A 243 -11.53 1.47 12.37
CA GLU A 243 -11.37 1.06 13.77
C GLU A 243 -10.80 2.17 14.63
N ASP A 244 -11.01 2.05 15.93
CA ASP A 244 -10.60 2.99 16.97
C ASP A 244 -11.29 4.35 17.00
N GLN A 245 -11.54 4.79 18.22
CA GLN A 245 -12.11 6.11 18.50
C GLN A 245 -11.28 7.26 17.91
N ALA A 246 -9.95 7.11 17.84
CA ALA A 246 -9.07 8.13 17.27
C ALA A 246 -9.31 8.29 15.75
N THR A 247 -9.46 7.19 15.01
CA THR A 247 -9.71 7.19 13.56
C THR A 247 -11.12 7.67 13.26
N TRP A 248 -12.12 7.25 14.05
CA TRP A 248 -13.49 7.74 13.93
C TRP A 248 -13.56 9.27 14.08
N ASN A 249 -12.69 9.87 14.91
CA ASN A 249 -12.61 11.33 15.03
C ASN A 249 -12.05 11.99 13.76
N GLN A 250 -11.17 11.31 13.01
CA GLN A 250 -10.69 11.79 11.71
C GLN A 250 -11.76 11.68 10.63
N ALA A 251 -12.67 10.71 10.74
CA ALA A 251 -13.70 10.39 9.76
C ALA A 251 -14.96 11.27 9.81
N ASN A 252 -15.12 12.06 10.88
CA ASN A 252 -16.32 12.86 11.17
C ASN A 252 -16.21 14.33 10.72
N GLY A 253 -17.33 14.94 10.35
CA GLY A 253 -17.46 16.38 10.12
C GLY A 253 -17.63 16.77 8.65
N THR A 254 -17.66 18.08 8.37
CA THR A 254 -17.89 18.61 7.00
C THR A 254 -16.65 18.59 6.11
N ASP A 255 -15.47 18.45 6.71
CA ASP A 255 -14.18 18.28 6.02
C ASP A 255 -13.32 17.33 6.86
N PRO A 256 -13.64 16.02 6.85
CA PRO A 256 -12.99 15.03 7.71
C PRO A 256 -11.56 14.78 7.22
N ASN A 257 -10.62 14.54 8.14
CA ASN A 257 -9.24 14.20 7.78
C ASN A 257 -9.13 12.83 7.10
N LEU A 258 -10.03 11.89 7.43
CA LEU A 258 -10.18 10.62 6.75
C LEU A 258 -11.32 10.71 5.73
N THR A 259 -11.05 10.32 4.49
CA THR A 259 -12.00 10.29 3.38
C THR A 259 -11.71 9.08 2.50
N LEU A 260 -12.73 8.27 2.23
CA LEU A 260 -12.71 7.27 1.16
C LEU A 260 -13.89 7.57 0.24
N ALA A 261 -13.66 8.15 -0.93
CA ALA A 261 -14.73 8.62 -1.80
C ALA A 261 -14.53 8.19 -3.26
N SER A 262 -15.61 8.27 -4.05
CA SER A 262 -15.55 7.94 -5.48
C SER A 262 -15.02 6.52 -5.74
N SER A 263 -15.45 5.54 -4.93
CA SER A 263 -14.85 4.20 -4.93
C SER A 263 -15.87 3.07 -5.13
N ILE A 264 -15.41 1.92 -5.60
CA ILE A 264 -16.18 0.68 -5.70
C ILE A 264 -15.61 -0.33 -4.72
N ILE A 265 -16.43 -0.83 -3.79
CA ILE A 265 -16.09 -2.00 -2.96
C ILE A 265 -17.07 -3.11 -3.30
N TYR A 266 -16.59 -4.21 -3.85
CA TYR A 266 -17.45 -5.24 -4.42
C TYR A 266 -16.92 -6.65 -4.22
N ASN A 267 -17.80 -7.57 -3.83
CA ASN A 267 -17.55 -9.01 -3.72
C ASN A 267 -16.39 -9.36 -2.78
N ASN A 268 -16.39 -8.77 -1.59
CA ASN A 268 -15.55 -9.16 -0.45
C ASN A 268 -16.39 -9.92 0.58
N GLY A 269 -15.75 -10.68 1.47
CA GLY A 269 -16.44 -11.42 2.55
C GLY A 269 -17.30 -12.62 2.11
N SER A 270 -17.62 -12.73 0.82
CA SER A 270 -18.63 -13.66 0.32
C SER A 270 -18.24 -15.14 0.47
N TRP A 271 -16.94 -15.45 0.57
CA TRP A 271 -16.42 -16.81 0.79
C TRP A 271 -16.31 -17.21 2.26
N SER A 272 -16.15 -16.25 3.17
CA SER A 272 -16.07 -16.46 4.62
C SER A 272 -17.43 -16.28 5.32
N GLY A 273 -18.46 -15.89 4.56
CA GLY A 273 -19.79 -15.56 5.11
C GLY A 273 -19.81 -14.24 5.87
N LYS A 274 -18.85 -13.36 5.57
CA LYS A 274 -18.75 -11.99 6.08
C LYS A 274 -19.37 -11.00 5.09
N ASP A 275 -19.50 -9.76 5.55
CA ASP A 275 -20.09 -8.68 4.77
C ASP A 275 -19.07 -8.08 3.79
N ASN A 276 -19.56 -7.49 2.69
CA ASN A 276 -18.71 -6.85 1.69
C ASN A 276 -17.96 -5.62 2.24
N ILE A 277 -18.57 -4.93 3.20
CA ILE A 277 -17.99 -3.87 4.03
C ILE A 277 -18.43 -4.20 5.45
N ASP A 278 -17.56 -4.05 6.44
CA ASP A 278 -17.92 -4.34 7.82
C ASP A 278 -19.09 -3.45 8.30
N ASP A 279 -20.15 -4.09 8.78
CA ASP A 279 -21.38 -3.46 9.26
C ASP A 279 -21.55 -3.61 10.77
N ASN A 280 -20.44 -3.81 11.50
CA ASN A 280 -20.48 -3.92 12.96
C ASN A 280 -20.26 -2.54 13.60
N PRO A 281 -21.31 -1.85 14.07
CA PRO A 281 -21.14 -0.62 14.82
C PRO A 281 -20.47 -0.90 16.17
N GLU A 282 -19.41 -0.16 16.46
CA GLU A 282 -18.71 -0.23 17.75
C GLU A 282 -19.02 1.00 18.62
N GLY A 283 -19.61 0.74 19.79
CA GLY A 283 -19.97 1.81 20.72
C GLY A 283 -20.96 2.81 20.13
N SER A 284 -20.52 4.07 19.95
CA SER A 284 -21.33 5.14 19.34
C SER A 284 -20.98 5.42 17.88
N TRP A 285 -20.03 4.67 17.30
CA TRP A 285 -19.70 4.78 15.88
C TRP A 285 -20.78 4.13 15.02
N GLN A 286 -21.04 4.71 13.86
CA GLN A 286 -22.10 4.28 12.94
C GLN A 286 -21.77 3.00 12.16
N GLY A 287 -20.53 2.52 12.24
CA GLY A 287 -20.04 1.39 11.46
C GLY A 287 -19.47 1.80 10.10
N SER A 288 -18.59 0.96 9.56
CA SER A 288 -17.85 1.23 8.32
C SER A 288 -18.79 1.30 7.11
N LEU A 289 -19.79 0.41 7.02
CA LEU A 289 -20.80 0.41 5.96
C LEU A 289 -21.60 1.73 5.90
N THR A 290 -22.12 2.19 7.05
CA THR A 290 -22.88 3.44 7.12
C THR A 290 -22.02 4.63 6.71
N TRP A 291 -20.80 4.72 7.24
CA TRP A 291 -19.86 5.79 6.88
C TRP A 291 -19.55 5.80 5.37
N PHE A 292 -19.26 4.63 4.80
CA PHE A 292 -18.96 4.48 3.37
C PHE A 292 -20.11 4.92 2.46
N LYS A 293 -21.36 4.65 2.85
CA LYS A 293 -22.55 4.89 2.01
C LYS A 293 -23.20 6.24 2.22
N GLU A 294 -23.25 6.70 3.46
CA GLU A 294 -24.04 7.87 3.86
C GLU A 294 -23.19 9.14 3.97
N ASP A 295 -21.97 9.02 4.50
CA ASP A 295 -21.09 10.17 4.75
C ASP A 295 -20.12 10.43 3.59
N MET A 296 -19.65 9.37 2.94
CA MET A 296 -18.68 9.49 1.85
C MET A 296 -19.34 9.64 0.47
N PRO A 297 -18.93 10.63 -0.34
CA PRO A 297 -19.58 10.89 -1.61
C PRO A 297 -19.18 9.90 -2.71
N MET A 298 -20.16 9.56 -3.55
CA MET A 298 -19.97 8.85 -4.82
C MET A 298 -19.37 7.44 -4.70
N ASN A 299 -19.46 6.83 -3.52
CA ASN A 299 -19.13 5.43 -3.31
C ASN A 299 -20.24 4.50 -3.79
N ARG A 300 -19.86 3.27 -4.17
CA ARG A 300 -20.78 2.22 -4.61
C ARG A 300 -20.34 0.86 -4.09
N ASP A 301 -21.25 0.14 -3.44
CA ASP A 301 -21.05 -1.22 -2.94
C ASP A 301 -21.89 -2.26 -3.70
N ASP A 302 -22.64 -1.82 -4.73
CA ASP A 302 -23.68 -2.59 -5.42
C ASP A 302 -23.41 -2.79 -6.93
N VAL A 303 -22.22 -2.39 -7.40
CA VAL A 303 -21.82 -2.52 -8.81
C VAL A 303 -20.55 -3.34 -8.96
N ASP A 304 -20.59 -4.29 -9.90
CA ASP A 304 -19.40 -5.02 -10.32
C ASP A 304 -18.44 -4.08 -11.08
N PRO A 305 -17.16 -3.94 -10.67
CA PRO A 305 -16.17 -3.14 -11.40
C PRO A 305 -15.82 -3.73 -12.78
N MET A 306 -16.27 -4.95 -13.11
CA MET A 306 -16.05 -5.62 -14.39
C MET A 306 -14.57 -5.67 -14.77
N LEU A 307 -13.74 -6.23 -13.88
CA LEU A 307 -12.33 -6.48 -14.14
C LEU A 307 -12.15 -7.74 -14.99
N ALA A 308 -11.04 -7.84 -15.73
CA ALA A 308 -10.82 -8.91 -16.70
C ALA A 308 -10.66 -10.30 -16.07
N ASN A 309 -9.57 -10.52 -15.34
CA ASN A 309 -9.30 -11.75 -14.60
C ASN A 309 -8.34 -11.43 -13.44
N PRO A 310 -8.81 -10.70 -12.42
CA PRO A 310 -7.92 -9.98 -11.52
C PRO A 310 -7.22 -10.86 -10.48
N VAL A 311 -7.65 -12.11 -10.33
CA VAL A 311 -7.27 -13.02 -9.23
C VAL A 311 -6.02 -13.84 -9.54
N TYR A 312 -5.24 -14.17 -8.51
CA TYR A 312 -3.93 -14.79 -8.65
C TYR A 312 -4.02 -16.30 -8.97
N TYR A 313 -4.01 -16.66 -10.26
CA TYR A 313 -3.92 -18.05 -10.72
C TYR A 313 -2.72 -18.31 -11.63
N LEU A 314 -2.28 -17.29 -12.38
CA LEU A 314 -1.13 -17.31 -13.29
C LEU A 314 -0.56 -15.89 -13.43
N VAL A 315 -1.10 -15.15 -14.39
CA VAL A 315 -0.84 -13.73 -14.63
C VAL A 315 -2.20 -13.05 -14.50
N PRO A 316 -2.52 -12.48 -13.33
CA PRO A 316 -3.78 -11.76 -13.13
C PRO A 316 -3.85 -10.56 -14.09
N ASP A 317 -5.05 -10.16 -14.46
CA ASP A 317 -5.32 -8.99 -15.30
C ASP A 317 -6.40 -8.13 -14.63
N VAL A 318 -5.95 -7.02 -14.04
CA VAL A 318 -6.79 -6.03 -13.35
C VAL A 318 -7.36 -4.98 -14.31
N SER A 319 -7.28 -5.20 -15.62
CA SER A 319 -7.85 -4.29 -16.62
C SER A 319 -9.36 -4.13 -16.46
N ILE A 320 -9.82 -2.88 -16.59
CA ILE A 320 -11.23 -2.53 -16.63
C ILE A 320 -11.80 -2.93 -18.00
N LEU A 321 -12.86 -3.75 -18.01
CA LEU A 321 -13.51 -4.20 -19.25
C LEU A 321 -14.44 -3.13 -19.84
N PRO A 322 -14.68 -3.16 -21.17
CA PRO A 322 -15.64 -2.27 -21.83
C PRO A 322 -17.03 -2.33 -21.20
N GLY A 323 -17.62 -1.17 -20.91
CA GLY A 323 -18.93 -1.05 -20.28
C GLY A 323 -18.92 -1.08 -18.75
N SER A 324 -17.74 -1.19 -18.14
CA SER A 324 -17.59 -1.17 -16.68
C SER A 324 -18.16 0.11 -16.02
N PRO A 325 -18.87 -0.02 -14.89
CA PRO A 325 -19.23 1.08 -14.01
C PRO A 325 -18.05 1.94 -13.53
N ALA A 326 -16.83 1.40 -13.52
CA ALA A 326 -15.61 2.13 -13.16
C ALA A 326 -15.23 3.19 -14.21
N THR A 327 -15.83 3.18 -15.41
CA THR A 327 -15.61 4.19 -16.46
C THR A 327 -16.65 5.31 -16.48
N ASP A 328 -17.59 5.31 -15.52
CA ASP A 328 -18.59 6.37 -15.40
C ASP A 328 -17.98 7.62 -14.77
N THR A 329 -17.65 8.60 -15.61
CA THR A 329 -16.96 9.83 -15.21
C THR A 329 -17.70 10.68 -14.18
N ARG A 330 -18.99 10.41 -13.93
CA ARG A 330 -19.75 11.09 -12.87
C ARG A 330 -19.29 10.70 -11.47
N TYR A 331 -18.68 9.53 -11.34
CA TYR A 331 -18.19 8.98 -10.08
C TYR A 331 -16.69 9.14 -9.90
N VAL A 332 -15.99 9.77 -10.84
CA VAL A 332 -14.53 9.92 -10.78
C VAL A 332 -14.17 11.23 -10.09
N GLN A 333 -13.35 11.16 -9.05
CA GLN A 333 -12.77 12.32 -8.41
C GLN A 333 -11.52 12.77 -9.17
N PHE A 334 -11.48 14.03 -9.58
CA PHE A 334 -10.27 14.61 -10.18
C PHE A 334 -9.29 15.01 -9.08
N PRO A 335 -8.00 14.64 -9.22
CA PRO A 335 -6.97 15.04 -8.27
C PRO A 335 -6.62 16.53 -8.40
N PRO A 336 -5.93 17.11 -7.40
CA PRO A 336 -5.39 18.46 -7.52
C PRO A 336 -4.37 18.56 -8.67
N ASN A 337 -4.27 19.74 -9.28
CA ASN A 337 -3.28 20.02 -10.32
C ASN A 337 -1.97 20.52 -9.70
N ASP A 338 -1.24 19.62 -9.04
CA ASP A 338 -0.02 19.91 -8.29
C ASP A 338 1.28 19.40 -8.95
N GLY A 339 1.16 18.72 -10.09
CA GLY A 339 2.28 18.15 -10.83
C GLY A 339 2.63 16.71 -10.46
N PHE A 340 2.14 16.21 -9.31
CA PHE A 340 2.26 14.81 -8.95
C PHE A 340 1.13 14.00 -9.59
N PHE A 341 -0.13 14.38 -9.38
CA PHE A 341 -1.25 13.55 -9.87
C PHE A 341 -1.58 13.75 -11.35
N GLU A 342 -1.99 12.66 -11.99
CA GLU A 342 -2.52 12.64 -13.35
C GLU A 342 -4.06 12.53 -13.34
N PRO A 343 -4.79 13.48 -13.94
CA PRO A 343 -6.24 13.37 -14.02
C PRO A 343 -6.65 12.26 -14.99
N VAL A 344 -7.45 11.32 -14.50
CA VAL A 344 -8.03 10.23 -15.31
C VAL A 344 -9.55 10.27 -15.29
N ASN A 345 -10.18 9.48 -16.15
CA ASN A 345 -11.64 9.40 -16.30
C ASN A 345 -12.20 8.01 -15.93
N TYR A 346 -11.49 7.30 -15.06
CA TYR A 346 -11.87 5.97 -14.56
C TYR A 346 -11.48 5.82 -13.08
N LEU A 347 -12.15 4.88 -12.40
CA LEU A 347 -11.80 4.41 -11.06
C LEU A 347 -10.78 3.28 -11.14
N GLY A 348 -9.96 3.10 -10.10
CA GLY A 348 -8.91 2.10 -10.07
C GLY A 348 -7.61 2.56 -10.71
N ALA A 349 -6.58 1.71 -10.61
CA ALA A 349 -5.20 2.02 -10.95
C ALA A 349 -4.83 1.78 -12.42
N VAL A 350 -5.67 1.06 -13.17
CA VAL A 350 -5.38 0.65 -14.55
C VAL A 350 -6.42 1.20 -15.52
N ALA A 351 -5.95 1.84 -16.59
CA ALA A 351 -6.82 2.42 -17.61
C ALA A 351 -7.51 1.31 -18.44
N PRO A 352 -8.76 1.54 -18.88
CA PRO A 352 -9.41 0.65 -19.84
C PRO A 352 -8.56 0.48 -21.11
N GLY A 353 -8.16 -0.75 -21.42
CA GLY A 353 -7.37 -1.09 -22.60
C GLY A 353 -5.88 -0.73 -22.55
N SER A 354 -5.36 -0.26 -21.41
CA SER A 354 -3.93 0.02 -21.22
C SER A 354 -3.49 -0.38 -19.81
N ASN A 355 -2.92 -1.57 -19.70
CA ASN A 355 -2.47 -2.14 -18.43
C ASN A 355 -0.96 -2.08 -18.26
N TRP A 356 -0.51 -1.08 -17.51
CA TRP A 356 0.91 -0.84 -17.23
C TRP A 356 1.57 -1.98 -16.43
N THR A 357 0.78 -2.80 -15.71
CA THR A 357 1.30 -3.97 -14.98
C THR A 357 1.65 -5.13 -15.92
N HIS A 358 1.36 -5.03 -17.22
CA HIS A 358 1.68 -6.02 -18.26
C HIS A 358 2.64 -5.51 -19.33
N ASP A 359 3.27 -4.34 -19.12
CA ASP A 359 4.19 -3.72 -20.10
C ASP A 359 5.57 -4.43 -20.21
N GLY A 360 5.73 -5.57 -19.53
CA GLY A 360 6.89 -6.45 -19.65
C GLY A 360 8.03 -6.17 -18.67
N TRP A 361 7.87 -5.20 -17.77
CA TRP A 361 8.84 -4.89 -16.73
C TRP A 361 8.54 -5.61 -15.41
N THR A 362 7.29 -6.02 -15.19
CA THR A 362 6.82 -6.72 -13.99
C THR A 362 7.15 -8.21 -14.01
N ILE A 363 7.03 -8.86 -12.86
CA ILE A 363 7.07 -10.31 -12.69
C ILE A 363 5.75 -10.80 -12.08
N TRP A 364 5.29 -11.98 -12.51
CA TRP A 364 4.09 -12.62 -11.96
C TRP A 364 4.34 -14.08 -11.57
N SER A 365 5.43 -14.66 -12.05
CA SER A 365 5.80 -16.05 -11.79
C SER A 365 6.48 -16.19 -10.44
N LYS A 366 6.07 -17.22 -9.68
CA LYS A 366 6.70 -17.58 -8.40
C LYS A 366 8.20 -17.84 -8.48
N ASN A 367 8.71 -18.22 -9.65
CA ASN A 367 10.11 -18.52 -9.95
C ASN A 367 10.32 -18.59 -11.46
#